data_AF-A0A920LU94-F1
#
_entry.id   AF-A0A920LU94-F1
#
_cell.length_a   1.000
_cell.length_b   1.000
_cell.length_c   1.000
_cell.angle_alpha   90.00
_cell.angle_beta   90.00
_cell.angle_gamma   90.00
#
_symmetry.space_group_name_H-M   'P 1'
#
loop_
_entity.id
_entity.type
_entity.pdbx_description
1 polymer ?
#
loop_
_entity_poly.entity_id
_entity_poly.type
_entity_poly.pdbx_seq_one_letter_code
_entity_poly.pdbx_strand_id
1 'polypeptide(L)'
;MGYLENMMDLHSIRKKKIKFVGNVSMDLSCIDISSIKNPKINDWVEIFGSNISISVFASKCNTITYEVSSKIGLRVKRIYN
;
A
#
# COMPACT_ATOMS: atom_id res chain seq x y z
N MET A 1 7.55 8.16 -10.81
CA MET A 1 8.63 7.28 -10.33
C MET A 1 9.20 7.69 -8.97
N GLY A 2 9.17 8.96 -8.53
CA GLY A 2 9.80 9.38 -7.26
C GLY A 2 8.93 9.52 -6.00
N TYR A 3 7.65 9.11 -5.98
CA TYR A 3 6.76 9.32 -4.82
C TYR A 3 6.61 8.09 -3.89
N LEU A 4 7.02 6.92 -4.35
CA LEU A 4 6.89 5.67 -3.59
C LEU A 4 8.07 5.44 -2.64
N GLU A 5 9.17 6.18 -2.80
CA GLU A 5 10.35 6.10 -1.92
C GLU A 5 10.04 6.63 -0.51
N ASN A 6 9.01 7.45 -0.35
CA ASN A 6 8.50 7.91 0.95
C ASN A 6 7.27 7.11 1.43
N MET A 7 7.10 5.84 1.00
CA MET A 7 6.09 4.92 1.54
C MET A 7 6.45 4.48 2.99
N MET A 8 6.60 5.43 3.91
CA MET A 8 6.58 5.10 5.33
C MET A 8 5.13 4.90 5.75
N ASP A 9 4.79 3.63 5.94
CA ASP A 9 3.74 3.14 6.82
C ASP A 9 2.30 3.22 6.29
N LEU A 10 1.82 2.16 5.64
CA LEU A 10 0.71 1.36 6.18
C LEU A 10 0.27 0.40 5.07
N HIS A 11 0.41 -0.89 5.31
CA HIS A 11 -0.46 -1.88 4.69
C HIS A 11 -1.30 -2.53 5.78
N SER A 12 -2.45 -3.07 5.39
CA SER A 12 -3.28 -3.88 6.26
C SER A 12 -3.32 -5.29 5.73
N ILE A 13 -2.76 -6.25 6.50
CA ILE A 13 -3.00 -7.68 6.29
C ILE A 13 -3.89 -8.13 7.44
N ARG A 14 -5.06 -8.69 7.12
CA ARG A 14 -6.03 -9.17 8.13
C ARG A 14 -6.38 -8.11 9.19
N LYS A 15 -6.54 -6.84 8.79
CA LYS A 15 -6.81 -5.67 9.67
C LYS A 15 -5.65 -5.25 10.59
N LYS A 16 -4.44 -5.80 10.42
CA LYS A 16 -3.25 -5.38 11.15
C LYS A 16 -2.38 -4.47 10.30
N LYS A 17 -2.00 -3.33 10.88
CA LYS A 17 -1.09 -2.38 10.27
C LYS A 17 0.33 -2.94 10.28
N ILE A 18 0.96 -2.95 9.11
CA ILE A 18 2.34 -3.39 8.90
C ILE A 18 3.13 -2.30 8.16
N LYS A 19 4.45 -2.35 8.33
CA LYS A 19 5.38 -1.37 7.77
C LYS A 19 6.06 -1.91 6.51
N PHE A 20 6.45 -1.00 5.62
CA PHE A 20 7.35 -1.33 4.52
C PHE A 20 8.77 -1.53 5.03
N VAL A 21 9.51 -2.40 4.35
CA VAL A 21 10.93 -2.66 4.62
C VAL A 21 11.69 -2.55 3.31
N GLY A 22 12.73 -1.73 3.29
CA GLY A 22 13.53 -1.48 2.09
C GLY A 22 12.84 -0.58 1.06
N ASN A 23 13.44 -0.51 -0.13
CA ASN A 23 12.97 0.37 -1.19
C ASN A 23 11.82 -0.25 -1.98
N VAL A 24 10.88 0.58 -2.40
CA VAL A 24 9.83 0.19 -3.35
C VAL A 24 10.41 0.22 -4.76
N SER A 25 10.27 -0.89 -5.48
CA SER A 25 10.68 -1.00 -6.89
C SER A 25 9.49 -0.74 -7.82
N MET A 26 9.71 -0.85 -9.14
CA MET A 26 8.67 -0.63 -10.14
C MET A 26 7.47 -1.58 -9.98
N ASP A 27 7.72 -2.83 -9.58
CA ASP A 27 6.70 -3.89 -9.55
C ASP A 27 6.62 -4.63 -8.20
N LEU A 28 7.62 -4.47 -7.32
CA LEU A 28 7.71 -5.18 -6.04
C LEU A 28 7.91 -4.22 -4.87
N SER A 29 7.33 -4.58 -3.74
CA SER A 29 7.54 -3.91 -2.46
C SER A 29 7.62 -4.94 -1.34
N CYS A 30 8.47 -4.70 -0.35
CA CYS A 30 8.68 -5.60 0.77
C CYS A 30 8.05 -5.04 2.04
N ILE A 31 7.42 -5.90 2.83
CA ILE A 31 6.69 -5.54 4.04
C ILE A 31 7.13 -6.41 5.22
N ASP A 32 7.15 -5.85 6.42
CA ASP A 32 7.44 -6.60 7.63
C ASP A 32 6.23 -7.43 8.07
N ILE A 33 6.37 -8.75 7.98
CA ILE A 33 5.35 -9.73 8.39
C ILE A 33 5.64 -10.36 9.75
N SER A 34 6.67 -9.93 10.49
CA SER A 34 7.07 -10.52 11.78
C SER A 34 5.95 -10.49 12.82
N SER A 35 5.01 -9.54 12.72
CA SER A 35 3.84 -9.40 13.61
C SER A 35 2.61 -10.21 13.17
N ILE A 36 2.69 -10.92 12.03
CA ILE A 36 1.59 -11.71 11.46
C ILE A 36 1.74 -13.18 11.85
N LYS A 37 0.68 -13.75 12.42
CA LYS A 37 0.64 -15.18 12.73
C LYS A 37 0.30 -15.96 11.47
N ASN A 38 1.19 -16.90 11.10
CA ASN A 38 1.05 -17.83 9.98
C ASN A 38 0.68 -17.14 8.65
N PRO A 39 1.54 -16.25 8.11
CA PRO A 39 1.33 -15.66 6.80
C PRO A 39 1.32 -16.74 5.72
N LYS A 40 0.44 -16.60 4.73
CA LYS A 40 0.33 -17.52 3.59
C LYS A 40 0.46 -16.79 2.26
N ILE A 41 0.93 -17.53 1.26
CA ILE A 41 0.89 -17.07 -0.13
C ILE A 41 -0.57 -16.82 -0.51
N ASN A 42 -0.82 -15.74 -1.25
CA ASN A 42 -2.14 -15.22 -1.61
C ASN A 42 -2.93 -14.58 -0.45
N ASP A 43 -2.30 -14.29 0.69
CA ASP A 43 -2.93 -13.45 1.70
C ASP A 43 -3.21 -12.05 1.14
N TRP A 44 -4.41 -11.55 1.43
CA TRP A 44 -4.83 -10.22 0.98
C TRP A 44 -4.06 -9.13 1.71
N VAL A 45 -3.53 -8.20 0.92
CA VAL A 45 -2.81 -7.03 1.38
C VAL A 45 -3.52 -5.78 0.87
N GLU A 46 -3.88 -4.90 1.78
CA GLU A 46 -4.53 -3.63 1.47
C GLU A 46 -3.53 -2.48 1.58
N ILE A 47 -3.37 -1.71 0.48
CA ILE A 47 -2.53 -0.51 0.40
C ILE A 47 -3.31 0.70 0.95
N PHE A 48 -4.49 0.93 0.40
CA PHE A 48 -5.50 1.89 0.85
C PHE A 48 -6.89 1.36 0.51
N GLY A 49 -7.88 1.66 1.34
CA GLY A 49 -9.23 1.11 1.29
C GLY A 49 -9.99 1.42 2.57
N SER A 50 -10.77 0.45 3.05
CA SER A 50 -11.61 0.60 4.25
C SER A 50 -10.81 0.71 5.55
N ASN A 51 -9.65 0.04 5.67
CA ASN A 51 -8.84 0.11 6.89
C ASN A 51 -7.84 1.28 6.85
N ILE A 52 -7.45 1.71 5.65
CA ILE A 52 -6.44 2.74 5.43
C ILE A 52 -7.00 3.72 4.43
N SER A 53 -7.49 4.88 4.89
CA SER A 53 -8.03 5.86 3.95
C SER A 53 -6.95 6.34 2.98
N ILE A 54 -7.36 6.59 1.74
CA ILE A 54 -6.47 7.16 0.71
C ILE A 54 -5.89 8.53 1.13
N SER A 55 -6.61 9.28 1.97
CA SER A 55 -6.13 10.54 2.54
C SER A 55 -4.94 10.34 3.48
N VAL A 56 -5.02 9.36 4.40
CA VAL A 56 -3.92 9.02 5.31
C VAL A 56 -2.72 8.53 4.51
N PHE A 57 -2.96 7.71 3.49
CA PHE A 57 -1.91 7.24 2.59
C PHE A 57 -1.24 8.41 1.84
N ALA A 58 -2.02 9.34 1.28
CA ALA A 58 -1.49 10.51 0.58
C ALA A 58 -0.67 11.41 1.51
N SER A 59 -1.16 11.70 2.72
CA SER A 59 -0.42 12.49 3.72
C SER A 59 0.94 11.88 4.07
N LYS A 60 1.03 10.56 4.15
CA LYS A 60 2.30 9.85 4.41
C LYS A 60 3.26 9.87 3.24
N CYS A 61 2.72 9.77 2.02
CA CYS A 61 3.48 9.95 0.79
C CYS A 61 3.77 11.43 0.48
N ASN A 62 3.50 12.34 1.42
CA ASN A 62 3.70 13.78 1.30
C ASN A 62 3.03 14.39 0.05
N THR A 63 1.85 13.89 -0.29
CA THR A 63 1.05 14.28 -1.45
C THR A 63 -0.43 14.44 -1.10
N ILE A 64 -1.25 14.79 -2.09
CA ILE A 64 -2.70 14.94 -1.99
C ILE A 64 -3.42 13.70 -2.50
N THR A 65 -4.62 13.46 -1.98
CA THR A 65 -5.48 12.32 -2.35
C THR A 65 -5.66 12.18 -3.87
N TYR A 66 -5.86 13.31 -4.56
CA TYR A 66 -6.09 13.34 -5.99
C TYR A 66 -4.89 12.84 -6.80
N GLU A 67 -3.66 13.09 -6.35
CA GLU A 67 -2.48 12.56 -7.01
C GLU A 67 -2.43 11.04 -6.91
N VAL A 68 -2.73 10.49 -5.73
CA VAL A 68 -2.74 9.05 -5.51
C VAL A 68 -3.80 8.38 -6.39
N SER A 69 -5.04 8.88 -6.40
CA SER A 69 -6.12 8.29 -7.19
C SER A 69 -5.88 8.42 -8.70
N SER A 70 -5.37 9.56 -9.15
CA SER A 70 -5.18 9.85 -10.58
C SER A 70 -3.96 9.14 -11.16
N LYS A 71 -2.93 8.86 -10.34
CA LYS A 71 -1.71 8.16 -10.76
C LYS A 71 -1.84 6.63 -10.73
N ILE A 72 -3.02 6.07 -10.46
CA ILE A 72 -3.27 4.62 -10.59
C ILE A 72 -3.18 4.25 -12.07
N GLY A 73 -2.04 3.68 -12.46
CA GLY A 73 -1.72 3.33 -13.83
C GLY A 73 -2.63 2.26 -14.43
N LEU A 74 -2.52 2.08 -15.75
CA LEU A 74 -3.30 1.09 -16.51
C LEU A 74 -2.99 -0.37 -16.14
N ARG A 75 -1.83 -0.64 -15.51
CA ARG A 75 -1.45 -1.99 -15.05
C ARG A 75 -2.36 -2.52 -13.93
N VAL A 76 -3.08 -1.64 -13.23
CA VAL A 76 -3.98 -2.04 -12.14
C VAL A 76 -5.36 -2.40 -12.71
N LYS A 77 -5.78 -3.65 -12.50
CA LYS A 77 -7.11 -4.12 -12.91
C LYS A 77 -8.20 -3.40 -12.10
N ARG A 78 -9.14 -2.78 -12.80
CA ARG A 78 -10.33 -2.16 -12.20
C ARG A 78 -11.50 -3.15 -12.28
N ILE A 79 -12.16 -3.37 -11.15
CA ILE A 79 -13.30 -4.28 -11.03
C ILE A 79 -14.47 -3.44 -10.53
N TYR A 80 -15.58 -3.44 -11.26
CA TYR A 80 -16.83 -2.79 -10.89
C TYR A 80 -17.88 -3.88 -10.71
N ASN A 81 -18.63 -3.82 -9.62
CA ASN A 81 -19.66 -4.79 -9.26
C ASN A 81 -21.04 -4.12 -9.32
#